data_AF-A0A4Q5T354-F1
#
_entry.id   AF-A0A4Q5T354-F1
#
_cell.length_a   1.000
_cell.length_b   1.000
_cell.length_c   1.000
_cell.angle_alpha   90.00
_cell.angle_beta   90.00
_cell.angle_gamma   90.00
#
_symmetry.space_group_name_H-M   'P 1'
#
loop_
_entity.id
_entity.type
_entity.pdbx_description
1 polymer ?
#
loop_
_entity_poly.entity_id
_entity_poly.type
_entity_poly.pdbx_seq_one_letter_code
_entity_poly.pdbx_strand_id
1 'polypeptide(L)'
;PLCRAADQTGCVVSYASFRASNPPPADSRFGKGDRPGSEAACTNPAALGGGSAATQNYLVTAGSLLGSGDAPRWTSDGKPVTTPFVRVPGLLSAECVRQSGFNYLAVTTHADVADPRIDDVGGDVKIGPAILAGWGLHLIDMNIAQGDLIALAETQAKAWAAKR
;
A
#
# COMPACT_ATOMS: atom_id res chain seq x y z
N PRO A 1 -19.57 3.45 -6.24
CA PRO A 1 -19.27 2.08 -5.76
C PRO A 1 -17.75 1.85 -5.80
N LEU A 2 -17.24 0.85 -5.06
CA LEU A 2 -15.83 0.47 -5.17
C LEU A 2 -15.57 -0.39 -6.41
N CYS A 3 -14.36 -0.30 -6.96
CA CYS A 3 -13.96 -1.11 -8.10
C CYS A 3 -13.83 -2.58 -7.69
N ARG A 4 -14.44 -3.47 -8.49
CA ARG A 4 -14.42 -4.93 -8.29
C ARG A 4 -13.89 -5.71 -9.49
N ALA A 5 -13.75 -5.04 -10.64
CA ALA A 5 -13.17 -5.58 -11.87
C ALA A 5 -12.36 -4.50 -12.60
N ALA A 6 -11.37 -4.92 -13.39
CA ALA A 6 -10.41 -4.00 -14.01
C ALA A 6 -11.00 -3.17 -15.15
N ASP A 7 -12.06 -3.65 -15.80
CA ASP A 7 -12.78 -2.96 -16.87
C ASP A 7 -14.00 -2.16 -16.36
N GLN A 8 -14.23 -2.16 -15.05
CA GLN A 8 -15.29 -1.38 -14.43
C GLN A 8 -14.94 0.11 -14.48
N THR A 9 -15.82 0.91 -15.08
CA THR A 9 -15.71 2.38 -15.14
C THR A 9 -16.71 3.03 -14.18
N GLY A 10 -16.41 4.23 -13.68
CA GLY A 10 -17.31 4.93 -12.73
C GLY A 10 -17.30 4.35 -11.31
N CYS A 11 -16.22 3.67 -10.93
CA CYS A 11 -15.98 3.15 -9.60
C CYS A 11 -14.81 3.89 -8.93
N VAL A 12 -14.69 3.72 -7.61
CA VAL A 12 -13.65 4.35 -6.79
C VAL A 12 -12.69 3.29 -6.27
N VAL A 13 -11.39 3.58 -6.33
CA VAL A 13 -10.36 2.86 -5.58
C VAL A 13 -9.99 3.74 -4.38
N SER A 14 -10.09 3.17 -3.19
CA SER A 14 -9.73 3.86 -1.95
C SER A 14 -9.21 2.83 -0.96
N TYR A 15 -8.19 3.20 -0.21
CA TYR A 15 -7.66 2.42 0.89
C TYR A 15 -6.79 3.32 1.79
N ALA A 16 -6.61 2.90 3.04
CA ALA A 16 -5.53 3.35 3.89
C ALA A 16 -4.72 2.10 4.25
N SER A 17 -3.39 2.15 4.11
CA SER A 17 -2.56 0.97 4.34
C SER A 17 -1.97 0.93 5.74
N PHE A 18 -1.95 -0.26 6.31
CA PHE A 18 -1.33 -0.57 7.60
C PHE A 18 -0.54 -1.85 7.45
N ARG A 19 0.53 -2.02 8.23
CA ARG A 19 1.22 -3.31 8.31
C ARG A 19 0.24 -4.34 8.85
N ALA A 20 0.19 -5.52 8.24
CA ALA A 20 -0.64 -6.62 8.75
C ALA A 20 -0.28 -7.01 10.20
N SER A 21 1.00 -6.84 10.58
CA SER A 21 1.51 -7.07 11.94
C SER A 21 1.25 -5.94 12.93
N ASN A 22 0.84 -4.76 12.44
CA ASN A 22 0.53 -3.58 13.27
C ASN A 22 -0.78 -2.93 12.76
N PRO A 23 -1.93 -3.57 13.03
CA PRO A 23 -3.23 -3.07 12.59
C PRO A 23 -3.56 -1.70 13.19
N PRO A 24 -4.55 -0.96 12.64
CA PRO A 24 -4.92 0.35 13.16
C PRO A 24 -5.23 0.31 14.68
N PRO A 25 -4.59 1.16 15.50
CA PRO A 25 -4.96 1.29 16.91
C PRO A 25 -6.33 1.95 17.07
N ALA A 26 -6.94 1.83 18.24
CA ALA A 26 -8.29 2.34 18.52
C ALA A 26 -8.46 3.85 18.26
N ASP A 27 -7.40 4.63 18.46
CA ASP A 27 -7.34 6.08 18.21
C ASP A 27 -6.97 6.44 16.76
N SER A 28 -6.73 5.45 15.89
CA SER A 28 -6.46 5.68 14.46
C SER A 28 -7.54 6.53 13.82
N ARG A 29 -7.12 7.49 13.01
CA ARG A 29 -8.02 8.34 12.21
C ARG A 29 -8.36 7.73 10.85
N PHE A 30 -7.60 6.72 10.42
CA PHE A 30 -7.70 6.12 9.10
C PHE A 30 -8.19 4.69 9.18
N GLY A 31 -8.69 4.18 8.05
CA GLY A 31 -9.31 2.85 7.99
C GLY A 31 -10.66 2.77 8.73
N LYS A 32 -11.27 3.88 9.15
CA LYS A 32 -12.61 3.89 9.77
C LYS A 32 -13.55 4.89 9.09
N GLY A 33 -14.86 4.68 9.27
CA GLY A 33 -15.87 5.64 8.85
C GLY A 33 -15.87 6.91 9.71
N ASP A 34 -16.45 7.99 9.18
CA ASP A 34 -16.55 9.29 9.85
C ASP A 34 -17.84 9.45 10.67
N ARG A 35 -18.79 8.52 10.53
CA ARG A 35 -20.09 8.54 11.21
C ARG A 35 -20.59 7.13 11.58
N PRO A 36 -21.52 6.99 12.54
CA PRO A 36 -22.08 5.70 12.92
C PRO A 36 -22.66 4.94 11.72
N GLY A 37 -22.39 3.64 11.64
CA GLY A 37 -22.84 2.78 10.55
C GLY A 37 -22.09 2.95 9.22
N SER A 38 -21.05 3.79 9.17
CA SER A 38 -20.14 3.88 8.01
C SER A 38 -18.83 3.15 8.27
N GLU A 39 -18.26 2.56 7.22
CA GLU A 39 -16.90 2.00 7.22
C GLU A 39 -16.03 2.76 6.21
N ALA A 40 -14.72 2.73 6.41
CA ALA A 40 -13.80 3.20 5.37
C ALA A 40 -13.93 2.31 4.13
N ALA A 41 -13.78 2.92 2.96
CA ALA A 41 -13.64 2.17 1.72
C ALA A 41 -12.27 1.50 1.66
N CYS A 42 -12.25 0.20 1.29
CA CYS A 42 -11.03 -0.52 0.97
C CYS A 42 -11.19 -1.25 -0.37
N THR A 43 -10.27 -0.99 -1.29
CA THR A 43 -10.07 -1.72 -2.54
C THR A 43 -8.62 -2.16 -2.60
N ASN A 44 -8.37 -3.45 -2.79
CA ASN A 44 -7.04 -3.98 -3.04
C ASN A 44 -6.75 -3.86 -4.54
N PRO A 45 -5.86 -2.96 -5.00
CA PRO A 45 -5.61 -2.81 -6.43
C PRO A 45 -5.04 -4.08 -7.08
N ALA A 46 -4.27 -4.87 -6.31
CA ALA A 46 -3.72 -6.14 -6.78
C ALA A 46 -4.74 -7.29 -6.84
N ALA A 47 -5.91 -7.14 -6.20
CA ALA A 47 -7.00 -8.13 -6.20
C ALA A 47 -8.37 -7.46 -6.06
N LEU A 48 -8.86 -6.85 -7.15
CA LEU A 48 -10.15 -6.14 -7.16
C LEU A 48 -11.35 -7.04 -6.75
N GLY A 49 -11.27 -8.33 -7.07
CA GLY A 49 -12.26 -9.33 -6.66
C GLY A 49 -12.25 -9.67 -5.17
N GLY A 50 -11.24 -9.22 -4.42
CA GLY A 50 -11.01 -9.54 -3.02
C GLY A 50 -9.90 -10.57 -2.81
N GLY A 51 -9.50 -10.72 -1.54
CA GLY A 51 -8.40 -11.59 -1.12
C GLY A 51 -7.04 -10.90 -1.11
N SER A 52 -6.03 -11.71 -0.75
CA SER A 52 -4.62 -11.31 -0.72
C SER A 52 -3.95 -11.53 -2.07
N ALA A 53 -3.12 -10.57 -2.49
CA ALA A 53 -2.30 -10.69 -3.68
C ALA A 53 -0.97 -9.95 -3.54
N ALA A 54 0.05 -10.45 -4.25
CA ALA A 54 1.32 -9.75 -4.39
C ALA A 54 1.11 -8.42 -5.14
N THR A 55 1.71 -7.35 -4.62
CA THR A 55 1.56 -5.99 -5.18
C THR A 55 2.64 -5.67 -6.19
N GLN A 56 2.28 -4.90 -7.23
CA GLN A 56 3.23 -4.28 -8.14
C GLN A 56 3.66 -2.94 -7.55
N ASN A 57 4.69 -2.96 -6.71
CA ASN A 57 5.17 -1.77 -6.01
C ASN A 57 6.22 -0.98 -6.81
N TYR A 58 6.26 0.33 -6.56
CA TYR A 58 7.34 1.23 -6.97
C TYR A 58 7.74 2.08 -5.75
N LEU A 59 8.70 1.61 -4.97
CA LEU A 59 9.14 2.24 -3.72
C LEU A 59 10.27 3.25 -4.02
N VAL A 60 10.34 4.32 -3.24
CA VAL A 60 11.36 5.37 -3.42
C VAL A 60 12.73 4.90 -2.93
N THR A 61 13.79 5.18 -3.68
CA THR A 61 15.16 4.79 -3.31
C THR A 61 15.88 5.81 -2.45
N ALA A 62 15.28 6.97 -2.22
CA ALA A 62 15.76 8.00 -1.30
C ALA A 62 14.61 8.82 -0.70
N GLY A 63 14.73 9.20 0.57
CA GLY A 63 13.76 10.03 1.26
C GLY A 63 12.41 9.35 1.54
N SER A 64 11.42 10.18 1.83
CA SER A 64 9.99 9.84 1.85
C SER A 64 9.23 10.91 1.05
N LEU A 65 8.06 10.58 0.50
CA LEU A 65 7.15 11.55 -0.13
C LEU A 65 6.82 12.75 0.77
N LEU A 66 6.92 12.61 2.11
CA LEU A 66 6.59 13.65 3.09
C LEU A 66 7.75 14.06 4.02
N GLY A 67 9.00 13.65 3.76
CA GLY A 67 10.12 14.11 4.61
C GLY A 67 11.49 13.49 4.37
N SER A 68 12.47 14.06 5.07
CA SER A 68 13.88 13.66 5.12
C SER A 68 14.09 12.48 6.07
N GLY A 69 13.71 11.27 5.62
CA GLY A 69 14.19 10.02 6.21
C GLY A 69 15.37 9.49 5.40
N ASP A 70 16.31 8.79 6.06
CA ASP A 70 17.31 8.00 5.33
C ASP A 70 16.60 6.97 4.47
N ALA A 71 17.08 6.81 3.25
CA ALA A 71 16.59 5.75 2.38
C ALA A 71 16.78 4.40 3.06
N PRO A 72 15.79 3.49 3.00
CA PRO A 72 16.02 2.14 3.45
C PRO A 72 17.16 1.49 2.66
N ARG A 73 18.00 0.71 3.34
CA ARG A 73 19.04 -0.11 2.69
C ARG A 73 18.35 -1.24 1.95
N TRP A 74 18.25 -1.10 0.63
CA TRP A 74 17.54 -2.04 -0.23
C TRP A 74 18.18 -3.42 -0.35
N THR A 75 19.49 -3.50 -0.09
CA THR A 75 20.21 -4.77 -0.02
C THR A 75 21.10 -4.86 1.21
N SER A 76 21.26 -6.07 1.75
CA SER A 76 22.11 -6.38 2.91
C SER A 76 23.60 -6.16 2.64
N ASP A 77 24.02 -6.33 1.38
CA ASP A 77 25.39 -6.05 0.93
C ASP A 77 25.67 -4.54 0.68
N GLY A 78 24.67 -3.69 0.86
CA GLY A 78 24.79 -2.23 0.73
C GLY A 78 25.05 -1.74 -0.70
N LYS A 79 24.84 -2.59 -1.72
CA LYS A 79 24.93 -2.15 -3.11
C LYS A 79 23.92 -1.04 -3.40
N PRO A 80 24.33 0.04 -4.09
CA PRO A 80 23.43 1.15 -4.36
C PRO A 80 22.35 0.76 -5.37
N VAL A 81 21.11 1.22 -5.12
CA VAL A 81 20.07 1.25 -6.15
C VAL A 81 20.16 2.61 -6.85
N THR A 82 20.53 2.61 -8.12
CA THR A 82 20.82 3.84 -8.88
C THR A 82 19.60 4.45 -9.57
N THR A 83 18.45 3.76 -9.54
CA THR A 83 17.18 4.26 -10.06
C THR A 83 16.44 5.06 -8.99
N PRO A 84 15.56 6.02 -9.36
CA PRO A 84 14.75 6.75 -8.38
C PRO A 84 13.71 5.89 -7.65
N PHE A 85 13.33 4.76 -8.26
CA PHE A 85 12.39 3.81 -7.71
C PHE A 85 12.95 2.39 -7.78
N VAL A 86 12.51 1.54 -6.86
CA VAL A 86 12.82 0.12 -6.81
C VAL A 86 11.52 -0.68 -6.78
N ARG A 87 11.56 -1.85 -7.39
CA ARG A 87 10.49 -2.85 -7.27
C ARG A 87 11.00 -4.01 -6.42
N VAL A 88 10.15 -4.54 -5.57
CA VAL A 88 10.41 -5.71 -4.74
C VAL A 88 9.35 -6.79 -5.02
N PRO A 89 9.41 -7.48 -6.19
CA PRO A 89 8.42 -8.49 -6.56
C PRO A 89 8.37 -9.62 -5.52
N GLY A 90 7.15 -9.99 -5.13
CA GLY A 90 6.91 -11.05 -4.15
C GLY A 90 7.19 -10.66 -2.69
N LEU A 91 7.89 -9.55 -2.42
CA LEU A 91 8.16 -9.10 -1.05
C LEU A 91 6.93 -8.54 -0.36
N LEU A 92 6.04 -7.86 -1.10
CA LEU A 92 4.83 -7.26 -0.54
C LEU A 92 3.57 -7.91 -1.10
N SER A 93 2.68 -8.35 -0.21
CA SER A 93 1.28 -8.63 -0.54
C SER A 93 0.34 -7.72 0.24
N ALA A 94 -0.84 -7.49 -0.30
CA ALA A 94 -1.87 -6.70 0.35
C ALA A 94 -3.22 -7.41 0.32
N GLU A 95 -4.04 -7.16 1.34
CA GLU A 95 -5.42 -7.64 1.46
C GLU A 95 -6.28 -6.58 2.15
N CYS A 96 -7.51 -6.37 1.68
CA CYS A 96 -8.47 -5.56 2.43
C CYS A 96 -9.06 -6.37 3.59
N VAL A 97 -8.78 -5.94 4.82
CA VAL A 97 -9.19 -6.63 6.05
C VAL A 97 -10.17 -5.77 6.84
N ARG A 98 -11.20 -6.43 7.41
CA ARG A 98 -12.07 -5.84 8.44
C ARG A 98 -11.69 -6.39 9.80
N GLN A 99 -11.26 -5.51 10.70
CA GLN A 99 -10.84 -5.89 12.04
C GLN A 99 -11.08 -4.75 13.01
N SER A 100 -11.65 -5.06 14.18
CA SER A 100 -11.81 -4.10 15.30
C SER A 100 -12.50 -2.77 14.92
N GLY A 101 -13.47 -2.81 13.99
CA GLY A 101 -14.18 -1.62 13.51
C GLY A 101 -13.47 -0.83 12.41
N PHE A 102 -12.33 -1.33 11.91
CA PHE A 102 -11.60 -0.77 10.79
C PHE A 102 -11.75 -1.61 9.53
N ASN A 103 -11.70 -0.97 8.36
CA ASN A 103 -11.60 -1.57 7.03
C ASN A 103 -10.42 -0.90 6.29
N TYR A 104 -9.34 -1.64 6.08
CA TYR A 104 -8.04 -1.10 5.65
C TYR A 104 -7.27 -2.10 4.79
N LEU A 105 -6.25 -1.60 4.08
CA LEU A 105 -5.36 -2.44 3.29
C LEU A 105 -4.24 -2.95 4.19
N ALA A 106 -4.35 -4.19 4.64
CA ALA A 106 -3.31 -4.88 5.40
C ALA A 106 -2.17 -5.26 4.46
N VAL A 107 -0.96 -4.82 4.77
CA VAL A 107 0.24 -5.03 3.94
C VAL A 107 1.19 -5.97 4.69
N THR A 108 1.47 -7.10 4.07
CA THR A 108 2.40 -8.11 4.59
C THR A 108 3.73 -8.00 3.87
N THR A 109 4.81 -7.95 4.63
CA THR A 109 6.18 -8.06 4.12
C THR A 109 6.66 -9.50 4.30
N HIS A 110 6.95 -10.17 3.19
CA HIS A 110 7.47 -11.54 3.12
C HIS A 110 9.00 -11.52 3.21
N ALA A 111 9.51 -11.06 4.36
CA ALA A 111 10.93 -11.00 4.65
C ALA A 111 11.60 -12.38 4.57
N ASP A 112 12.82 -12.43 4.07
CA ASP A 112 13.65 -13.63 4.00
C ASP A 112 15.09 -13.26 4.32
N VAL A 113 15.49 -13.54 5.55
CA VAL A 113 16.84 -13.25 6.06
C VAL A 113 17.96 -13.97 5.31
N ALA A 114 17.64 -15.00 4.52
CA ALA A 114 18.61 -15.71 3.69
C ALA A 114 18.85 -15.01 2.34
N ASP A 115 17.99 -14.06 1.96
CA ASP A 115 18.08 -13.33 0.71
C ASP A 115 18.63 -11.90 0.93
N PRO A 116 19.33 -11.31 -0.06
CA PRO A 116 20.01 -10.05 0.14
C PRO A 116 19.09 -8.84 0.10
N ARG A 117 17.79 -8.96 -0.19
CA ARG A 117 16.84 -7.85 -0.24
C ARG A 117 16.49 -7.38 1.17
N ILE A 118 15.89 -6.20 1.22
CA ILE A 118 15.38 -5.63 2.45
C ILE A 118 14.23 -6.45 3.05
N ASP A 119 14.22 -6.55 4.38
CA ASP A 119 13.16 -7.23 5.14
C ASP A 119 12.08 -6.28 5.68
N ASP A 120 12.35 -4.97 5.69
CA ASP A 120 11.41 -3.92 6.07
C ASP A 120 11.48 -2.72 5.12
N VAL A 121 10.45 -2.54 4.30
CA VAL A 121 10.35 -1.45 3.31
C VAL A 121 10.10 -0.07 3.94
N GLY A 122 9.90 0.00 5.27
CA GLY A 122 9.58 1.24 5.97
C GLY A 122 8.16 1.75 5.65
N GLY A 123 7.98 3.07 5.68
CA GLY A 123 6.71 3.73 5.38
C GLY A 123 5.92 4.22 6.60
N ASP A 124 6.34 3.87 7.81
CA ASP A 124 5.73 4.38 9.04
C ASP A 124 6.00 5.88 9.22
N VAL A 125 4.98 6.62 9.65
CA VAL A 125 5.15 8.02 10.08
C VAL A 125 5.84 8.06 11.43
N LYS A 126 6.93 8.82 11.55
CA LYS A 126 7.72 8.93 12.79
C LYS A 126 7.87 10.38 13.25
N ILE A 127 7.82 10.60 14.56
CA ILE A 127 8.25 11.84 15.23
C ILE A 127 9.38 11.47 16.18
N GLY A 128 10.60 11.86 15.83
CA GLY A 128 11.80 11.38 16.52
C GLY A 128 11.86 9.84 16.49
N PRO A 129 12.07 9.15 17.63
CA PRO A 129 12.13 7.69 17.67
C PRO A 129 10.75 7.02 17.66
N ALA A 130 9.65 7.77 17.84
CA ALA A 130 8.32 7.21 18.00
C ALA A 130 7.62 7.01 16.66
N ILE A 131 7.04 5.82 16.45
CA ILE A 131 6.14 5.53 15.34
C ILE A 131 4.72 6.00 15.69
N LEU A 132 4.11 6.78 14.82
CA LEU A 132 2.71 7.17 14.92
C LEU A 132 1.82 6.08 14.31
N ALA A 133 1.58 4.99 15.04
CA ALA A 133 0.89 3.80 14.55
C ALA A 133 -0.50 4.09 13.91
N GLY A 134 -1.20 5.13 14.39
CA GLY A 134 -2.48 5.57 13.82
C GLY A 134 -2.41 6.07 12.38
N TRP A 135 -1.22 6.32 11.82
CA TRP A 135 -1.00 6.70 10.42
C TRP A 135 -0.65 5.50 9.51
N GLY A 136 -0.46 4.30 10.06
CA GLY A 136 -0.06 3.14 9.27
C GLY A 136 1.13 3.45 8.34
N LEU A 137 0.97 3.11 7.06
CA LEU A 137 1.98 3.27 6.02
C LEU A 137 1.69 4.47 5.08
N HIS A 138 1.04 5.54 5.59
CA HIS A 138 0.62 6.69 4.77
C HIS A 138 1.72 7.35 3.94
N LEU A 139 3.00 7.20 4.30
CA LEU A 139 4.11 7.72 3.50
C LEU A 139 4.28 7.01 2.15
N ILE A 140 3.73 5.80 2.01
CA ILE A 140 3.94 4.91 0.86
C ILE A 140 2.65 4.24 0.36
N ASP A 141 1.45 4.69 0.76
CA ASP A 141 0.16 4.13 0.31
C ASP A 141 0.10 3.91 -1.20
N MET A 142 0.54 4.93 -1.96
CA MET A 142 0.56 4.87 -3.42
C MET A 142 1.62 3.88 -3.89
N ASN A 143 2.84 3.98 -3.37
CA ASN A 143 4.00 3.20 -3.79
C ASN A 143 3.80 1.69 -3.63
N ILE A 144 3.07 1.26 -2.59
CA ILE A 144 2.77 -0.15 -2.33
C ILE A 144 2.05 -0.80 -3.50
N ALA A 145 1.09 -0.11 -4.13
CA ALA A 145 0.28 -0.65 -5.22
C ALA A 145 0.42 0.15 -6.54
N GLN A 146 1.48 0.94 -6.68
CA GLN A 146 1.57 1.94 -7.76
C GLN A 146 1.49 1.31 -9.16
N GLY A 147 2.12 0.17 -9.38
CA GLY A 147 2.05 -0.56 -10.65
C GLY A 147 0.66 -1.13 -10.91
N ASP A 148 -0.02 -1.62 -9.87
CA ASP A 148 -1.40 -2.13 -9.97
C ASP A 148 -2.36 -0.99 -10.34
N LEU A 149 -2.19 0.17 -9.73
CA LEU A 149 -2.96 1.38 -10.02
C LEU A 149 -2.74 1.89 -11.45
N ILE A 150 -1.49 1.88 -11.94
CA ILE A 150 -1.17 2.25 -13.32
C ILE A 150 -1.85 1.30 -14.31
N ALA A 151 -1.71 -0.02 -14.11
CA ALA A 151 -2.33 -1.03 -14.96
C ALA A 151 -3.86 -0.94 -14.95
N LEU A 152 -4.45 -0.65 -13.79
CA LEU A 152 -5.88 -0.44 -13.64
C LEU A 152 -6.35 0.80 -14.40
N ALA A 153 -5.66 1.93 -14.25
CA ALA A 153 -6.00 3.16 -14.96
C ALA A 153 -5.94 2.97 -16.48
N GLU A 154 -4.92 2.28 -16.99
CA GLU A 154 -4.81 1.94 -18.41
C GLU A 154 -6.00 1.08 -18.90
N THR A 155 -6.38 0.07 -18.12
CA THR A 155 -7.50 -0.83 -18.46
C THR A 155 -8.84 -0.10 -18.43
N GLN A 156 -9.10 0.70 -17.40
CA GLN A 156 -10.31 1.47 -17.26
C GLN A 156 -10.42 2.57 -18.33
N ALA A 157 -9.32 3.20 -18.72
CA ALA A 157 -9.31 4.18 -19.80
C ALA A 157 -9.72 3.55 -21.14
N LYS A 158 -9.19 2.36 -21.46
CA LYS A 158 -9.59 1.58 -22.65
C LYS A 158 -11.07 1.19 -22.60
N ALA A 159 -11.53 0.66 -21.45
CA ALA A 159 -12.93 0.25 -21.27
C ALA A 159 -13.91 1.43 -21.38
N TRP A 160 -13.50 2.61 -20.90
CA TRP A 160 -14.29 3.84 -21.05
C TRP A 160 -14.33 4.32 -22.50
N ALA A 161 -13.20 4.35 -23.19
CA ALA A 161 -13.12 4.76 -24.59
C ALA A 161 -13.96 3.86 -25.51
N ALA A 162 -13.99 2.55 -25.26
CA ALA A 162 -14.79 1.60 -26.04
C ALA A 162 -16.32 1.75 -25.85
N LYS A 163 -16.77 2.48 -24.82
CA LYS A 163 -18.19 2.74 -24.54
C LYS A 163 -18.66 4.11 -25.04
N ARG A 164 -17.78 4.89 -25.68
CA ARG A 164 -18.09 6.22 -26.23
C ARG A 164 -18.27 6.18 -27.73
#